data_AF-A0A7Y2EQ86-F1
#
_entry.id   AF-A0A7Y2EQ86-F1
#
_cell.length_a   1.000
_cell.length_b   1.000
_cell.length_c   1.000
_cell.angle_alpha   90.00
_cell.angle_beta   90.00
_cell.angle_gamma   90.00
#
_symmetry.space_group_name_H-M   'P 1'
#
loop_
_entity.id
_entity.type
_entity.pdbx_description
1 polymer ?
#
loop_
_entity_poly.entity_id
_entity_poly.type
_entity_poly.pdbx_seq_one_letter_code
_entity_poly.pdbx_strand_id
1 'polypeptide(L)'
;ASTAPEGVQDRPFVLPDLVRSAGASMVSRWTILHVRQLRDAILRGMQKRGFCFIEALSPCPTNFGRANDLGDGMAEMEVYRERCEIATGLPSYDELDIDLTDESRPILVGDFLDIERTPYHPVGEHES
;
A
#
# COMPACT_ATOMS: atom_id res chain seq x y z
N ALA A 1 -8.51 -2.70 -20.00
CA ALA A 1 -7.09 -2.37 -19.79
C ALA A 1 -6.40 -2.41 -21.15
N SER A 2 -5.60 -1.41 -21.52
CA SER A 2 -5.09 -1.26 -22.91
C SER A 2 -4.09 -2.35 -23.33
N THR A 3 -3.32 -2.89 -22.39
CA THR A 3 -2.24 -3.87 -22.64
C THR A 3 -2.53 -5.28 -22.14
N ALA A 4 -3.69 -5.48 -21.48
CA ALA A 4 -4.14 -6.76 -20.95
C ALA A 4 -5.64 -6.92 -21.23
N PRO A 5 -6.03 -7.15 -22.50
CA PRO A 5 -7.44 -7.23 -22.90
C PRO A 5 -8.16 -8.45 -22.31
N GLU A 6 -7.43 -9.54 -22.03
CA GLU A 6 -7.97 -10.77 -21.41
C GLU A 6 -7.79 -10.80 -19.88
N GLY A 7 -7.33 -9.69 -19.28
CA GLY A 7 -6.99 -9.61 -17.87
C GLY A 7 -5.51 -9.93 -17.59
N VAL A 8 -5.11 -9.77 -16.33
CA VAL A 8 -3.76 -10.11 -15.83
C VAL A 8 -3.86 -11.44 -15.10
N GLN A 9 -3.15 -12.46 -15.56
CA GLN A 9 -3.13 -13.79 -14.92
C GLN A 9 -2.18 -13.87 -13.73
N ASP A 10 -1.20 -12.96 -13.67
CA ASP A 10 -0.23 -12.92 -12.58
C ASP A 10 -0.86 -12.37 -11.31
N ARG A 11 -0.58 -13.04 -10.18
CA ARG A 11 -0.95 -12.53 -8.86
C ARG A 11 -0.16 -11.23 -8.60
N PRO A 12 -0.81 -10.15 -8.15
CA PRO A 12 -0.11 -8.93 -7.77
C PRO A 12 0.84 -9.19 -6.60
N PHE A 13 1.91 -8.41 -6.51
CA PHE A 13 2.79 -8.46 -5.34
C PHE A 13 2.10 -7.89 -4.11
N VAL A 14 2.33 -8.49 -2.94
CA VAL A 14 2.02 -7.90 -1.64
C VAL A 14 3.06 -6.83 -1.34
N LEU A 15 2.82 -5.60 -1.82
CA LEU A 15 3.80 -4.51 -1.80
C LEU A 15 4.37 -4.19 -0.42
N PRO A 16 3.58 -4.12 0.67
CA PRO A 16 4.13 -3.85 1.99
C PRO A 16 5.15 -4.90 2.44
N ASP A 17 4.87 -6.19 2.23
CA ASP A 17 5.80 -7.25 2.62
C ASP A 17 7.03 -7.29 1.70
N LEU A 18 6.85 -7.07 0.39
CA LEU A 18 7.95 -6.96 -0.56
C LEU A 18 8.91 -5.84 -0.17
N VAL A 19 8.39 -4.64 0.10
CA VAL A 19 9.21 -3.45 0.39
C VAL A 19 9.83 -3.52 1.79
N ARG A 20 9.11 -4.09 2.76
CA ARG A 20 9.65 -4.45 4.08
C ARG A 20 10.88 -5.35 3.94
N SER A 21 10.76 -6.40 3.13
CA SER A 21 11.83 -7.36 2.86
C SER A 21 12.98 -6.76 2.07
N ALA A 22 12.71 -5.76 1.24
CA ALA A 22 13.71 -4.98 0.49
C ALA A 22 14.50 -3.98 1.35
N GLY A 23 14.20 -3.84 2.66
CA GLY A 23 15.00 -3.05 3.59
C GLY A 23 14.44 -1.69 3.95
N ALA A 24 13.18 -1.37 3.63
CA ALA A 24 12.55 -0.11 4.04
C ALA A 24 12.61 0.09 5.56
N SER A 25 12.88 1.31 6.04
CA SER A 25 12.82 1.67 7.46
C SER A 25 11.40 2.02 7.92
N MET A 26 10.51 2.30 6.97
CA MET A 26 9.10 2.55 7.21
C MET A 26 8.24 1.99 6.09
N VAL A 27 7.13 1.35 6.46
CA VAL A 27 6.12 0.82 5.54
C VAL A 27 4.73 1.12 6.10
N SER A 28 3.95 1.89 5.35
CA SER A 28 2.56 2.20 5.68
C SER A 28 1.65 1.96 4.48
N ARG A 29 0.41 1.55 4.73
CA ARG A 29 -0.65 1.47 3.72
C ARG A 29 -1.90 2.18 4.24
N TRP A 30 -2.46 3.06 3.43
CA TRP A 30 -3.69 3.77 3.74
C TRP A 30 -4.53 3.93 2.48
N THR A 31 -5.86 3.96 2.61
CA THR A 31 -6.72 4.37 1.49
C THR A 31 -6.88 5.89 1.47
N ILE A 32 -7.32 6.44 0.34
CA ILE A 32 -7.65 7.87 0.23
C ILE A 32 -8.76 8.32 1.20
N LEU A 33 -9.53 7.40 1.80
CA LEU A 33 -10.53 7.71 2.82
C LEU A 33 -9.87 8.03 4.19
N HIS A 34 -8.67 7.51 4.43
CA HIS A 34 -7.90 7.70 5.67
C HIS A 34 -7.03 8.96 5.60
N VAL A 35 -7.61 10.11 5.23
CA VAL A 35 -6.87 11.33 4.88
C VAL A 35 -5.90 11.79 5.97
N ARG A 36 -6.29 11.72 7.25
CA ARG A 36 -5.44 12.14 8.36
C ARG A 36 -4.25 11.20 8.55
N GLN A 37 -4.51 9.90 8.55
CA GLN A 37 -3.49 8.87 8.71
C GLN A 37 -2.50 8.88 7.54
N LEU A 38 -3.01 9.01 6.31
CA LEU A 38 -2.17 9.12 5.12
C LEU A 38 -1.29 10.38 5.16
N ARG A 39 -1.86 11.54 5.52
CA ARG A 39 -1.08 12.77 5.75
C ARG A 39 0.00 12.56 6.80
N ASP A 40 -0.35 11.97 7.94
CA ASP A 40 0.58 11.78 9.05
C ASP A 40 1.66 10.75 8.72
N ALA A 41 1.36 9.72 7.93
CA ALA A 41 2.35 8.80 7.37
C ALA A 41 3.31 9.52 6.42
N ILE A 42 2.80 10.39 5.53
CA ILE A 42 3.65 11.18 4.62
C ILE A 42 4.58 12.11 5.42
N LEU A 43 4.05 12.83 6.41
CA LEU A 43 4.86 13.73 7.24
C LEU A 43 5.95 12.98 8.02
N ARG A 44 5.63 11.80 8.60
CA ARG A 44 6.62 10.95 9.26
C ARG A 44 7.67 10.42 8.28
N GLY A 45 7.25 9.96 7.11
CA GLY A 45 8.15 9.46 6.07
C GLY A 45 9.15 10.52 5.59
N MET A 46 8.73 11.79 5.51
CA MET A 46 9.62 12.91 5.18
C MET A 46 10.66 13.21 6.26
N GLN A 47 10.37 12.90 7.52
CA GLN A 47 11.26 13.16 8.65
C GLN A 47 12.17 11.97 8.98
N LYS A 48 11.82 10.78 8.48
CA LYS A 48 12.51 9.55 8.82
C LYS A 48 13.77 9.37 7.98
N ARG A 49 14.83 8.89 8.63
CA ARG A 49 16.08 8.55 7.95
C ARG A 49 15.96 7.16 7.31
N GLY A 50 16.35 7.06 6.04
CA GLY A 50 16.30 5.80 5.28
C GLY A 50 15.13 5.73 4.30
N PHE A 51 14.97 4.56 3.69
CA PHE A 51 13.94 4.34 2.66
C PHE A 51 12.57 4.11 3.28
N CYS A 52 11.62 5.01 3.00
CA CYS A 52 10.25 4.93 3.47
C CYS A 52 9.31 4.61 2.30
N PHE A 53 8.34 3.73 2.54
CA PHE A 53 7.33 3.35 1.56
C PHE A 53 5.92 3.58 2.11
N ILE A 54 5.10 4.28 1.33
CA ILE A 54 3.71 4.59 1.69
C ILE A 54 2.84 4.19 0.50
N GLU A 55 2.02 3.16 0.68
CA GLU A 55 1.05 2.69 -0.30
C GLU A 55 -0.28 3.42 -0.10
N ALA A 56 -0.69 4.22 -1.09
CA ALA A 56 -1.97 4.91 -1.09
C ALA A 56 -2.95 4.17 -2.02
N LEU A 57 -3.91 3.47 -1.44
CA LEU A 57 -4.98 2.81 -2.21
C LEU A 57 -6.00 3.85 -2.65
N SER A 58 -6.23 3.95 -3.95
CA SER A 58 -7.12 4.96 -4.54
C SER A 58 -7.98 4.34 -5.64
N PRO A 59 -9.29 4.65 -5.69
CA PRO A 59 -10.12 4.22 -6.78
C PRO A 59 -9.65 4.87 -8.09
N CYS A 60 -9.57 4.10 -9.16
CA CYS A 60 -9.27 4.61 -10.49
C CYS A 60 -10.51 4.50 -11.41
N PRO A 61 -11.45 5.46 -11.33
CA PRO A 61 -12.73 5.38 -12.06
C PRO A 61 -12.54 5.34 -13.58
N THR A 62 -11.45 5.89 -14.10
CA THR A 62 -11.23 6.06 -15.54
C THR A 62 -10.55 4.87 -16.22
N ASN A 63 -9.85 3.99 -15.51
CA ASN A 63 -9.02 2.95 -16.14
C ASN A 63 -9.26 1.52 -15.60
N PHE A 64 -9.35 1.33 -14.28
CA PHE A 64 -9.49 -0.03 -13.70
C PHE A 64 -10.95 -0.47 -13.60
N GLY A 65 -11.87 0.39 -13.15
CA GLY A 65 -13.31 0.08 -13.07
C GLY A 65 -13.93 -0.23 -14.44
N ARG A 66 -13.64 0.61 -15.45
CA ARG A 66 -14.14 0.43 -16.82
C ARG A 66 -13.59 -0.82 -17.55
N ALA A 67 -12.45 -1.34 -17.10
CA ALA A 67 -11.77 -2.48 -17.71
C ALA A 67 -12.21 -3.84 -17.15
N ASN A 68 -12.76 -3.87 -15.94
CA ASN A 68 -13.04 -5.09 -15.18
C ASN A 68 -14.53 -5.22 -14.79
N ASP A 69 -15.43 -4.44 -15.40
CA ASP A 69 -16.88 -4.38 -15.07
C ASP A 69 -17.20 -4.09 -13.59
N LEU A 70 -16.21 -3.60 -12.84
CA LEU A 70 -16.38 -3.03 -11.52
C LEU A 70 -16.96 -1.62 -11.73
N GLY A 71 -18.23 -1.43 -11.37
CA GLY A 71 -18.95 -0.17 -11.54
C GLY A 71 -18.17 1.07 -11.08
N ASP A 72 -18.63 2.24 -11.56
CA ASP A 72 -18.17 3.59 -11.28
C ASP A 72 -17.38 3.71 -9.96
N GLY A 73 -16.19 4.33 -9.95
CA GLY A 73 -15.19 4.26 -8.86
C GLY A 73 -15.69 4.57 -7.44
N MET A 74 -16.93 5.04 -7.30
CA MET A 74 -17.76 4.96 -6.09
C MET A 74 -17.86 3.55 -5.47
N ALA A 75 -17.97 2.48 -6.27
CA ALA A 75 -18.08 1.10 -5.76
C ALA A 75 -16.80 0.65 -5.04
N GLU A 76 -15.64 0.97 -5.61
CA GLU A 76 -14.35 0.70 -4.97
C GLU A 76 -14.14 1.55 -3.70
N MET A 77 -14.66 2.79 -3.69
CA MET A 77 -14.69 3.57 -2.45
C MET A 77 -15.61 2.99 -1.38
N GLU A 78 -16.73 2.36 -1.76
CA GLU A 78 -17.60 1.67 -0.82
C GLU A 78 -16.88 0.46 -0.22
N VAL A 79 -16.22 -0.34 -1.06
CA VAL A 79 -15.36 -1.46 -0.63
C VAL A 79 -14.31 -0.98 0.39
N TYR A 80 -13.62 0.12 0.11
CA TYR A 80 -12.66 0.68 1.08
C TYR A 80 -13.32 1.15 2.38
N ARG A 81 -14.54 1.68 2.33
CA ARG A 81 -15.26 2.14 3.52
C ARG A 81 -15.69 0.97 4.40
N GLU A 82 -16.16 -0.11 3.79
CA GLU A 82 -16.76 -1.24 4.48
C GLU A 82 -15.73 -2.27 4.95
N ARG A 83 -14.67 -2.50 4.15
CA ARG A 83 -13.73 -3.61 4.36
C ARG A 83 -12.38 -3.21 4.94
N CYS A 84 -12.06 -1.92 5.05
CA CYS A 84 -10.76 -1.53 5.62
C CYS A 84 -10.73 -1.71 7.14
N GLU A 85 -9.73 -2.45 7.60
CA GLU A 85 -9.46 -2.63 9.03
C GLU A 85 -8.04 -2.18 9.37
N ILE A 86 -7.90 -1.47 10.48
CA ILE A 86 -6.58 -1.05 10.96
C ILE A 86 -5.90 -2.25 11.60
N ALA A 87 -4.80 -2.70 11.00
CA ALA A 87 -4.00 -3.80 11.51
C ALA A 87 -3.42 -3.48 12.89
N THR A 88 -3.39 -4.49 13.76
CA THR A 88 -2.65 -4.44 15.02
C THR A 88 -1.37 -5.27 14.89
N GLY A 89 -0.23 -4.62 15.05
CA GLY A 89 1.07 -5.28 14.85
C GLY A 89 1.41 -5.48 13.37
N LEU A 90 2.24 -6.48 13.09
CA LEU A 90 2.70 -6.82 11.74
C LEU A 90 1.91 -8.03 11.23
N PRO A 91 1.00 -7.86 10.25
CA PRO A 91 0.28 -8.98 9.68
C PRO A 91 1.19 -9.86 8.84
N SER A 92 0.78 -11.10 8.62
CA SER A 92 1.43 -12.04 7.71
C SER A 92 1.27 -11.61 6.24
N TYR A 93 2.06 -12.23 5.36
CA TYR A 93 1.97 -12.03 3.91
C TYR A 93 0.54 -12.25 3.40
N ASP A 94 -0.09 -13.35 3.82
CA ASP A 94 -1.44 -13.70 3.37
C ASP A 94 -2.46 -12.67 3.87
N GLU A 95 -2.35 -12.19 5.10
CA GLU A 95 -3.24 -11.14 5.64
C GLU A 95 -3.08 -9.78 4.94
N LEU A 96 -1.88 -9.47 4.42
CA LEU A 96 -1.61 -8.23 3.68
C LEU A 96 -2.05 -8.28 2.21
N ASP A 97 -2.34 -9.46 1.69
CA ASP A 97 -2.80 -9.62 0.31
C ASP A 97 -4.21 -9.05 0.11
N ILE A 98 -4.41 -8.31 -0.97
CA ILE A 98 -5.70 -7.67 -1.28
C ILE A 98 -6.36 -8.47 -2.38
N ASP A 99 -7.41 -9.19 -2.00
CA ASP A 99 -8.33 -9.83 -2.94
C ASP A 99 -9.65 -9.05 -2.94
N LEU A 100 -9.88 -8.27 -4.00
CA LEU A 100 -11.11 -7.52 -4.15
C LEU A 100 -12.31 -8.42 -4.45
N THR A 101 -12.10 -9.65 -4.93
CA THR A 101 -13.16 -10.60 -5.31
C THR A 101 -13.68 -11.40 -4.12
N ASP A 102 -12.86 -11.58 -3.08
CA ASP A 102 -13.27 -12.21 -1.83
C ASP A 102 -13.75 -11.14 -0.83
N GLU A 103 -15.06 -10.91 -0.80
CA GLU A 103 -15.71 -9.94 0.10
C GLU A 103 -15.57 -10.29 1.59
N SER A 104 -15.25 -11.54 1.94
CA SER A 104 -15.09 -11.96 3.34
C SER A 104 -13.78 -11.49 3.97
N ARG A 105 -12.81 -11.08 3.14
CA ARG A 105 -11.49 -10.69 3.59
C ARG A 105 -11.38 -9.17 3.78
N PRO A 106 -10.90 -8.71 4.95
CA PRO A 106 -10.67 -7.30 5.17
C PRO A 106 -9.47 -6.80 4.36
N ILE A 107 -9.46 -5.51 4.06
CA ILE A 107 -8.32 -4.81 3.49
C ILE A 107 -7.54 -4.22 4.66
N LEU A 108 -6.44 -4.85 5.04
CA LEU A 108 -5.63 -4.35 6.14
C LEU A 108 -4.91 -3.07 5.74
N VAL A 109 -5.09 -2.03 6.56
CA VAL A 109 -4.41 -0.72 6.47
C VAL A 109 -3.69 -0.44 7.79
N GLY A 110 -2.67 0.41 7.76
CA GLY A 110 -1.90 0.72 8.95
C GLY A 110 -0.46 1.08 8.67
N ASP A 111 0.26 1.33 9.76
CA ASP A 111 1.72 1.40 9.75
C ASP A 111 2.25 0.02 10.13
N PHE A 112 2.80 -0.70 9.16
CA PHE A 112 3.25 -2.08 9.34
C PHE A 112 4.70 -2.17 9.81
N LEU A 113 5.51 -1.14 9.51
CA LEU A 113 6.89 -1.05 9.93
C LEU A 113 7.24 0.42 10.21
N ASP A 114 7.85 0.67 11.36
CA ASP A 114 8.50 1.93 11.70
C ASP A 114 9.68 1.62 12.64
N ILE A 115 10.88 1.51 12.06
CA ILE A 115 12.10 1.15 12.79
C ILE A 115 13.26 2.05 12.41
N GLU A 116 14.21 2.22 13.31
CA GLU A 116 15.46 2.90 12.98
C GLU A 116 16.37 1.96 12.17
N ARG A 117 16.86 2.44 11.02
CA ARG A 117 17.88 1.76 10.21
C ARG A 117 18.93 2.77 9.77
N THR A 118 20.18 2.32 9.69
CA THR A 118 21.26 3.13 9.12
C THR A 118 20.92 3.41 7.64
N PRO A 119 20.83 4.68 7.23
CA PRO A 119 20.59 5.00 5.83
C PRO A 119 21.69 4.45 4.93
N TYR A 120 21.35 4.18 3.68
CA TYR A 120 22.39 3.94 2.69
C TYR A 120 23.28 5.19 2.58
N HIS A 121 24.58 4.98 2.75
CA HIS A 121 25.61 5.97 2.47
C HIS A 121 26.38 5.48 1.24
N PRO A 122 26.47 6.27 0.16
CA PRO A 122 27.31 5.93 -0.99
C PRO A 122 28.74 5.69 -0.54
N VAL A 123 29.35 4.62 -1.03
CA VAL A 123 30.78 4.35 -0.77
C VAL A 123 31.59 5.45 -1.45
N GLY A 124 32.20 6.35 -0.66
CA GLY A 124 33.06 7.44 -1.16
C GLY A 124 32.73 8.83 -0.61
N GLU A 125 31.54 9.02 0.00
CA GLU A 125 31.22 10.25 0.72
C GLU A 125 31.69 10.12 2.18
N HIS A 126 32.99 10.27 2.39
CA HIS A 126 33.47 10.62 3.72
C HIS A 126 33.10 12.08 3.97
N GLU A 127 32.32 12.33 5.02
CA GLU A 127 32.01 13.68 5.50
C GLU A 127 33.31 14.49 5.61
N SER A 128 33.37 15.59 4.86
CA SER A 128 34.42 16.61 4.97
C SER A 128 34.16 17.51 6.17
#